data_AF-A0A1G9YID2-F1
#
_entry.id   AF-A0A1G9YID2-F1
#
_cell.length_a   1.000
_cell.length_b   1.000
_cell.length_c   1.000
_cell.angle_alpha   90.00
_cell.angle_beta   90.00
_cell.angle_gamma   90.00
#
_symmetry.space_group_name_H-M   'P 1'
#
loop_
_entity.id
_entity.type
_entity.pdbx_description
1 polymer ?
#
loop_
_entity_poly.entity_id
_entity_poly.type
_entity_poly.pdbx_seq_one_letter_code
_entity_poly.pdbx_strand_id
1 'polypeptide(L)' 'MHLDLDDFKIVNDGLGHQIGNLLLVAVAARLQLLVEPSDTVAWLTSDEFALVLAN' A
#
# COMPACT_ATOMS: atom_id res chain seq x y z
N MET A 1 -12.18 -3.32 -2.24
CA MET A 1 -11.93 -1.88 -2.00
C MET A 1 -10.63 -1.49 -2.67
N HIS A 2 -10.55 -0.30 -3.26
CA HIS A 2 -9.33 0.22 -3.90
C HIS A 2 -8.79 1.38 -3.06
N LEU A 3 -7.46 1.48 -2.96
CA LEU A 3 -6.75 2.51 -2.21
C LEU A 3 -5.56 3.00 -3.04
N ASP A 4 -5.38 4.31 -3.06
CA ASP A 4 -4.27 5.01 -3.71
C ASP A 4 -3.54 5.86 -2.66
N LEU A 5 -2.22 5.97 -2.74
CA LEU A 5 -1.44 6.78 -1.81
C LEU A 5 -1.25 8.19 -2.36
N ASP A 6 -1.97 9.15 -1.79
CA ASP A 6 -1.84 10.56 -2.15
C ASP A 6 -0.37 11.02 -2.10
N ASP A 7 0.05 11.74 -3.15
CA ASP A 7 1.36 12.38 -3.26
C ASP A 7 2.57 11.42 -3.16
N PHE A 8 2.41 10.11 -3.40
CA PHE A 8 3.52 9.16 -3.34
C PHE A 8 4.69 9.52 -4.27
N LYS A 9 4.39 10.11 -5.43
CA LYS A 9 5.41 10.63 -6.35
C LYS A 9 6.30 11.70 -5.71
N ILE A 10 5.75 12.57 -4.85
CA ILE A 10 6.54 13.59 -4.14
C ILE A 10 7.52 12.93 -3.16
N VAL A 11 7.13 11.83 -2.52
CA VAL A 11 8.03 11.05 -1.67
C VAL A 11 9.18 10.45 -2.49
N ASN A 12 8.88 9.84 -3.64
CA ASN A 12 9.91 9.30 -4.53
C ASN A 12 10.86 10.37 -5.06
N ASP A 13 10.31 11.49 -5.54
CA ASP A 13 11.09 12.56 -6.15
C ASP A 13 11.91 13.33 -5.09
N GLY A 14 11.41 13.47 -3.85
CA GLY A 14 12.05 14.22 -2.78
C GLY A 14 12.98 13.42 -1.86
N LEU A 15 12.65 12.16 -1.58
CA LEU A 15 13.38 11.30 -0.64
C LEU A 15 14.03 10.07 -1.30
N GLY A 16 13.75 9.86 -2.59
CA GLY A 16 14.29 8.77 -3.39
C GLY A 16 13.45 7.50 -3.33
N HIS A 17 13.50 6.72 -4.41
CA HIS A 17 12.75 5.48 -4.57
C HIS A 17 12.98 4.44 -3.47
N GLN A 18 14.16 4.43 -2.84
CA GLN A 18 14.42 3.53 -1.71
C GLN A 18 13.50 3.84 -0.52
N ILE A 19 13.27 5.13 -0.23
CA ILE A 19 12.35 5.55 0.84
C ILE A 19 10.90 5.28 0.43
N GLY A 20 10.55 5.53 -0.84
CA GLY A 20 9.22 5.16 -1.36
C GLY A 20 8.93 3.67 -1.20
N ASN A 21 9.89 2.80 -1.50
CA ASN A 21 9.73 1.36 -1.31
C ASN A 21 9.52 0.98 0.16
N LEU A 22 10.24 1.60 1.09
CA LEU A 22 10.05 1.38 2.52
C LEU A 22 8.66 1.85 2.99
N LEU A 23 8.16 2.96 2.43
CA LEU A 23 6.80 3.43 2.68
C LEU A 23 5.76 2.42 2.19
N LEU A 24 5.90 1.87 0.97
CA LEU A 24 5.00 0.84 0.44
C LEU A 24 4.97 -0.40 1.34
N VAL A 25 6.13 -0.86 1.82
CA VAL A 25 6.22 -1.99 2.77
C VAL A 25 5.50 -1.67 4.08
N ALA A 26 5.69 -0.46 4.63
CA ALA A 26 5.04 -0.04 5.87
C ALA A 26 3.52 0.07 5.72
N VAL A 27 3.03 0.57 4.57
CA VAL A 27 1.61 0.63 4.24
C VAL A 27 1.03 -0.77 4.14
N ALA A 28 1.66 -1.68 3.38
CA ALA A 28 1.20 -3.05 3.23
C ALA A 28 1.10 -3.76 4.59
N ALA A 29 2.12 -3.63 5.44
CA ALA A 29 2.12 -4.18 6.79
C ALA A 29 0.97 -3.61 7.64
N ARG A 30 0.68 -2.31 7.52
CA ARG A 30 -0.40 -1.67 8.27
C ARG A 30 -1.77 -2.09 7.77
N LEU A 31 -1.96 -2.26 6.46
CA LEU A 31 -3.20 -2.78 5.89
C LEU A 31 -3.46 -4.22 6.33
N GLN A 32 -2.43 -5.07 6.37
CA GLN A 32 -2.55 -6.46 6.85
C GLN A 32 -3.02 -6.57 8.31
N LEU A 33 -2.73 -5.58 9.15
CA LEU A 33 -3.19 -5.54 10.54
C LEU A 33 -4.65 -5.06 10.71
N LEU A 34 -5.24 -4.47 9.67
CA LEU A 34 -6.58 -3.90 9.71
C LEU A 34 -7.65 -4.81 9.11
N VAL A 35 -7.23 -5.85 8.39
CA VAL A 35 -8.13 -6.78 7.71
C VAL A 35 -8.25 -8.09 8.47
N GLU A 36 -9.32 -8.85 8.22
CA GLU A 36 -9.49 -10.18 8.80
C GLU A 36 -8.59 -11.21 8.12
N PRO A 37 -8.29 -12.35 8.76
CA PRO A 37 -7.42 -13.38 8.17
C PRO A 37 -7.93 -13.97 6.84
N SER A 38 -9.23 -13.88 6.57
CA SER A 38 -9.86 -14.32 5.32
C SER A 38 -9.76 -13.29 4.20
N ASP A 39 -9.48 -12.03 4.53
CA ASP A 39 -9.31 -10.96 3.55
C ASP A 39 -7.93 -11.02 2.90
N THR A 40 -7.80 -10.38 1.74
CA THR A 40 -6.54 -10.28 1.00
C THR A 40 -6.17 -8.83 0.72
N VAL A 41 -4.95 -8.44 1.09
CA VAL A 41 -4.33 -7.18 0.65
C VAL A 41 -3.43 -7.47 -0.54
N ALA A 42 -3.69 -6.83 -1.68
CA ALA A 42 -2.92 -6.94 -2.90
C ALA A 42 -2.27 -5.60 -3.26
N TRP A 43 -1.01 -5.63 -3.64
CA TRP A 43 -0.34 -4.50 -4.30
C TRP A 43 -0.56 -4.63 -5.81
N LEU A 44 -1.08 -3.59 -6.45
CA LEU A 44 -1.44 -3.62 -7.86
C LEU A 44 -0.34 -3.03 -8.72
N THR A 45 -0.07 -1.75 -8.53
CA THR A 45 0.93 -0.97 -9.27
C THR A 45 1.43 0.16 -8.36
N SER A 46 2.59 0.76 -8.65
CA SER A 46 3.07 2.01 -8.01
C SER A 46 2.67 2.17 -6.52
N ASP A 47 1.65 2.98 -6.25
CA ASP A 47 1.02 3.38 -4.98
C ASP A 47 -0.36 2.75 -4.74
N GLU A 48 -0.84 1.93 -5.67
CA GLU A 48 -2.18 1.36 -5.66
C GLU A 48 -2.25 0.02 -4.92
N PHE A 49 -3.23 -0.10 -4.04
CA PHE A 49 -3.58 -1.30 -3.31
C PHE A 49 -5.04 -1.69 -3.51
N ALA A 50 -5.30 -3.00 -3.49
CA ALA A 50 -6.64 -3.56 -3.40
C ALA A 50 -6.81 -4.38 -2.13
N LEU A 51 -7.99 -4.26 -1.52
CA LEU A 51 -8.45 -5.14 -0.46
C LEU A 51 -9.60 -5.97 -1.01
N VAL A 52 -9.42 -7.29 -1.04
CA VAL A 52 -10.46 -8.26 -1.38
C VAL A 52 -11.02 -8.80 -0.07
N LEU A 53 -12.26 -8.42 0.24
CA LEU A 53 -12.91 -8.83 1.48
C LEU A 53 -13.62 -10.16 1.26
N ALA A 54 -13.31 -11.15 2.10
CA ALA A 54 -13.98 -12.43 2.09
C ALA A 54 -15.20 -12.33 3.00
N ASN A 55 -16.36 -12.12 2.39
CA ASN A 55 -17.66 -12.04 3.09
C ASN A 55 -17.90 -13.22 4.04
#